data_AF-A0A7X8VRB9-F1
#
_entry.id   AF-A0A7X8VRB9-F1
#
_cell.length_a   1.000
_cell.length_b   1.000
_cell.length_c   1.000
_cell.angle_alpha   90.00
_cell.angle_beta   90.00
_cell.angle_gamma   90.00
#
_symmetry.space_group_name_H-M   'P 1'
#
loop_
_entity.id
_entity.type
_entity.pdbx_description
1 polymer ?
#
loop_
_entity_poly.entity_id
_entity_poly.type
_entity_poly.pdbx_seq_one_letter_code
_entity_poly.pdbx_strand_id
1 'polypeptide(L)'
;MSKGLAYLEGRKFCVVFVKVLDAASERVQLRCLHGRASIEKGRINVVAPSGNLFTVPGTAMSSVLPSDGTALLKDAEYFCMVKVDDNIELVSEPGQGIVF
;
A
#
# COMPACT_ATOMS: atom_id res chain seq x y z
N MET A 1 -5.06 24.00 -3.20
CA MET A 1 -3.99 23.95 -2.17
C MET A 1 -3.78 22.50 -1.77
N SER A 2 -2.68 21.88 -2.19
CA SER A 2 -2.29 20.49 -1.93
C SER A 2 -1.55 20.29 -0.58
N LYS A 3 -1.73 21.21 0.38
CA LYS A 3 -1.00 21.22 1.66
C LYS A 3 -1.18 19.94 2.49
N GLY A 4 -2.23 19.15 2.23
CA GLY A 4 -2.52 17.94 2.99
C GLY A 4 -1.50 16.82 2.85
N LEU A 5 -0.85 16.64 1.69
CA LEU A 5 -0.05 15.42 1.42
C LEU A 5 1.46 15.65 1.38
N ALA A 6 1.92 16.90 1.51
CA ALA A 6 3.33 17.26 1.39
C ALA A 6 4.23 16.53 2.41
N TYR A 7 3.68 16.13 3.56
CA TYR A 7 4.41 15.38 4.59
C TYR A 7 4.83 13.97 4.14
N LEU A 8 4.20 13.44 3.08
CA LEU A 8 4.48 12.12 2.52
C LEU A 8 5.59 12.13 1.46
N GLU A 9 5.95 13.29 0.89
CA GLU A 9 6.94 13.36 -0.20
C GLU A 9 8.26 12.72 0.23
N GLY A 10 8.75 11.76 -0.58
CA GLY A 10 10.00 11.03 -0.36
C GLY A 10 9.99 10.02 0.79
N ARG A 11 8.90 9.94 1.57
CA ARG A 11 8.78 9.02 2.72
C ARG A 11 8.69 7.57 2.26
N LYS A 12 9.21 6.66 3.09
CA LYS A 12 9.03 5.22 2.88
C LYS A 12 7.55 4.90 3.06
N PHE A 13 6.94 4.32 2.04
CA PHE A 13 5.50 4.11 1.97
C PHE A 13 5.22 2.66 1.57
N CYS A 14 4.26 2.03 2.25
CA CYS A 14 3.77 0.69 1.93
C CYS A 14 2.33 0.74 1.43
N VAL A 15 2.07 0.23 0.23
CA VAL A 15 0.70 -0.03 -0.22
C VAL A 15 0.37 -1.47 0.13
N VAL A 16 -0.66 -1.67 0.98
CA VAL A 16 -1.15 -2.99 1.36
C VAL A 16 -2.36 -3.32 0.50
N PHE A 17 -2.18 -4.21 -0.48
CA PHE A 17 -3.27 -4.78 -1.27
C PHE A 17 -3.99 -5.84 -0.42
N VAL A 18 -5.31 -5.67 -0.29
CA VAL A 18 -6.17 -6.54 0.52
C VAL A 18 -7.18 -7.23 -0.39
N LYS A 19 -7.04 -8.54 -0.55
CA LYS A 19 -8.02 -9.39 -1.22
C LYS A 19 -8.86 -10.10 -0.17
N VAL A 20 -10.17 -9.92 -0.21
CA VAL A 20 -11.07 -10.65 0.69
C VAL A 20 -11.28 -12.03 0.10
N LEU A 21 -10.87 -13.08 0.81
CA LEU A 21 -11.06 -14.46 0.37
C LEU A 21 -12.40 -15.01 0.85
N ASP A 22 -12.78 -14.66 2.08
CA ASP A 22 -14.07 -14.98 2.66
C ASP A 22 -14.42 -13.93 3.72
N ALA A 23 -15.48 -13.15 3.47
CA ALA A 23 -15.92 -12.10 4.36
C ALA A 23 -16.56 -12.63 5.66
N ALA A 24 -17.18 -13.83 5.61
CA ALA A 24 -17.87 -14.39 6.78
C ALA A 24 -16.88 -14.91 7.83
N SER A 25 -15.73 -15.43 7.39
CA SER A 25 -14.65 -15.90 8.26
C SER A 25 -13.50 -14.89 8.41
N GLU A 26 -13.66 -13.66 7.91
CA GLU A 26 -12.66 -12.59 7.94
C GLU A 26 -11.31 -12.97 7.32
N ARG A 27 -11.31 -13.92 6.37
CA ARG A 27 -10.08 -14.36 5.70
C ARG A 27 -9.72 -13.40 4.59
N VAL A 28 -8.49 -12.87 4.67
CA VAL A 28 -7.92 -11.98 3.67
C VAL A 28 -6.59 -12.51 3.17
N GLN A 29 -6.23 -12.15 1.95
CA GLN A 29 -4.87 -12.28 1.42
C GLN A 29 -4.29 -10.88 1.29
N LEU A 30 -3.09 -10.70 1.86
CA LEU A 30 -2.37 -9.43 1.83
C LEU A 30 -1.17 -9.50 0.89
N ARG A 31 -0.91 -8.39 0.20
CA ARG A 31 0.35 -8.17 -0.53
C ARG A 31 0.82 -6.75 -0.34
N CYS A 32 2.14 -6.55 -0.25
CA CYS A 32 2.72 -5.23 -0.05
C CYS A 32 3.52 -4.76 -1.26
N LEU A 33 3.41 -3.47 -1.55
CA LEU A 33 4.36 -2.73 -2.37
C LEU A 33 5.08 -1.71 -1.50
N HIS A 34 6.34 -1.99 -1.19
CA HIS A 34 7.22 -1.08 -0.46
C HIS A 34 7.93 -0.16 -1.46
N GLY A 35 7.89 1.14 -1.21
CA GLY A 35 8.52 2.13 -2.05
C GLY A 35 8.67 3.48 -1.37
N ARG A 36 8.87 4.52 -2.16
CA ARG A 36 8.81 5.91 -1.71
C ARG A 36 7.63 6.64 -2.32
N ALA A 37 6.97 7.45 -1.51
CA ALA A 37 5.88 8.29 -1.97
C ALA A 37 6.42 9.50 -2.77
N SER A 38 5.73 9.84 -3.86
CA SER A 38 5.92 11.02 -4.69
C SER A 38 4.57 11.66 -4.95
N ILE A 39 4.44 12.93 -4.63
CA ILE A 39 3.18 13.67 -4.63
C ILE A 39 3.08 14.50 -5.90
N GLU A 40 2.17 14.09 -6.78
CA GLU A 40 1.95 14.77 -8.06
C GLU A 40 0.48 15.19 -8.20
N LYS A 41 0.24 16.51 -8.33
CA LYS A 41 -1.10 17.09 -8.51
C LYS A 41 -2.14 16.60 -7.48
N GLY A 42 -1.70 16.39 -6.24
CA GLY A 42 -2.57 15.92 -5.14
C GLY A 42 -2.81 14.41 -5.11
N ARG A 43 -2.07 13.63 -5.90
CA ARG A 43 -2.09 12.16 -5.87
C ARG A 43 -0.81 11.62 -5.24
N ILE A 44 -0.88 10.44 -4.64
CA ILE A 44 0.28 9.73 -4.10
C ILE A 44 0.69 8.67 -5.12
N ASN A 45 1.88 8.79 -5.68
CA ASN A 45 2.54 7.74 -6.44
C ASN A 45 3.54 7.03 -5.52
N VAL A 46 3.52 5.71 -5.47
CA VAL A 46 4.50 4.90 -4.74
C VAL A 46 5.43 4.24 -5.74
N VAL A 47 6.71 4.59 -5.66
CA VAL A 47 7.75 4.08 -6.56
C VAL A 47 8.59 3.06 -5.81
N ALA A 48 8.50 1.80 -6.23
CA ALA A 48 9.27 0.70 -5.67
C ALA A 48 10.71 0.70 -6.18
N PRO A 49 11.66 0.07 -5.46
CA PRO A 49 13.05 -0.04 -5.90
C PRO A 49 13.23 -0.73 -7.26
N SER A 50 12.30 -1.60 -7.66
CA SER A 50 12.27 -2.25 -8.98
C SER A 50 11.92 -1.29 -10.13
N GLY A 51 11.53 -0.06 -9.83
CA GLY A 51 10.99 0.90 -10.81
C GLY A 51 9.47 0.79 -11.00
N ASN A 52 8.81 -0.19 -10.39
CA ASN A 52 7.35 -0.29 -10.42
C ASN A 52 6.72 0.93 -9.76
N LEU A 53 5.71 1.51 -10.42
CA LEU A 53 4.97 2.67 -9.93
C LEU A 53 3.51 2.29 -9.72
N PHE A 54 2.96 2.71 -8.57
CA PHE A 54 1.54 2.57 -8.27
C PHE A 54 0.95 3.89 -7.80
N THR A 55 -0.12 4.36 -8.44
CA THR A 55 -0.86 5.54 -7.99
C THR A 55 -1.96 5.12 -7.02
N VAL A 56 -1.95 5.65 -5.80
CA VAL A 56 -2.96 5.36 -4.78
C VAL A 56 -4.34 5.82 -5.27
N PRO A 57 -5.35 4.93 -5.33
CA PRO A 57 -6.71 5.28 -5.71
C PRO A 57 -7.31 6.29 -4.73
N GLY A 58 -8.17 7.19 -5.23
CA GLY A 58 -8.87 8.18 -4.39
C GLY A 58 -9.65 7.56 -3.23
N THR A 59 -10.21 6.36 -3.42
CA THR A 59 -10.94 5.59 -2.40
C THR A 59 -10.06 5.09 -1.25
N ALA A 60 -8.76 4.96 -1.46
CA ALA A 60 -7.81 4.52 -0.43
C ALA A 60 -7.15 5.69 0.32
N MET A 61 -7.35 6.93 -0.14
CA MET A 61 -6.69 8.12 0.44
C MET A 61 -7.06 8.37 1.91
N SER A 62 -8.28 8.00 2.33
CA SER A 62 -8.71 8.10 3.73
C SER A 62 -8.05 7.07 4.65
N SER A 63 -7.39 6.05 4.08
CA SER A 63 -6.67 5.00 4.82
C SER A 63 -5.17 5.24 4.90
N VAL A 64 -4.69 6.44 4.54
CA VAL A 64 -3.28 6.79 4.69
C VAL A 64 -2.98 7.03 6.17
N LEU A 65 -2.21 6.13 6.76
CA LEU A 65 -1.90 6.09 8.19
C LEU A 65 -0.38 6.03 8.41
N PRO A 66 0.13 6.54 9.54
CA PRO A 66 1.50 6.26 9.96
C PRO A 66 1.67 4.75 10.20
N SER A 67 2.89 4.25 10.01
CA SER A 67 3.23 2.85 10.28
C SER A 67 2.87 2.45 11.71
N ASP A 68 2.27 1.27 11.84
CA ASP A 68 1.88 0.66 13.10
C ASP A 68 2.97 -0.26 13.69
N GLY A 69 4.12 -0.35 13.03
CA GLY A 69 5.25 -1.18 13.46
C GLY A 69 5.08 -2.68 13.17
N THR A 70 4.05 -3.09 12.44
CA THR A 70 3.89 -4.49 12.05
C THR A 70 5.01 -4.96 11.13
N ALA A 71 5.37 -6.25 11.23
CA ALA A 71 6.41 -6.84 10.38
C ALA A 71 6.09 -6.74 8.87
N LEU A 72 4.81 -6.65 8.52
CA LEU A 72 4.30 -6.45 7.16
C LEU A 72 4.82 -5.15 6.54
N LEU A 73 4.83 -4.06 7.31
CA LEU A 73 5.20 -2.73 6.85
C LEU A 73 6.71 -2.53 6.75
N LYS A 74 7.50 -3.42 7.38
CA LYS A 74 8.97 -3.33 7.43
C LYS A 74 9.41 -1.96 7.97
N ASP A 75 10.16 -1.21 7.18
CA ASP A 75 10.67 0.12 7.51
C ASP A 75 9.85 1.26 6.91
N ALA A 76 8.64 0.98 6.41
CA ALA A 76 7.74 2.01 5.94
C ALA A 76 7.35 2.97 7.08
N GLU A 77 7.29 4.26 6.77
CA GLU A 77 6.89 5.33 7.69
C GLU A 77 5.37 5.54 7.64
N TYR A 78 4.76 5.27 6.49
CA TYR A 78 3.33 5.38 6.24
C TYR A 78 2.84 4.20 5.40
N PHE A 79 1.54 3.92 5.48
CA PHE A 79 0.90 2.93 4.65
C PHE A 79 -0.53 3.32 4.28
N CYS A 80 -1.08 2.63 3.28
CA CYS A 80 -2.53 2.63 3.04
C CYS A 80 -3.00 1.22 2.64
N MET A 81 -4.30 0.98 2.76
CA MET A 81 -4.93 -0.27 2.36
C MET A 81 -5.71 -0.06 1.06
N VAL A 82 -5.48 -0.94 0.10
CA VAL A 82 -6.18 -0.95 -1.20
C VAL A 82 -6.91 -2.27 -1.34
N LYS A 83 -8.24 -2.24 -1.30
CA LYS A 83 -9.05 -3.40 -1.63
C LYS A 83 -8.83 -3.76 -3.10
N VAL A 84 -8.57 -5.04 -3.37
CA VAL A 84 -8.49 -5.59 -4.73
C VAL A 84 -9.72 -6.44 -5.04
N ASP A 85 -10.04 -6.53 -6.32
CA ASP A 85 -11.13 -7.37 -6.83
C ASP A 85 -10.79 -8.86 -6.73
N ASP A 86 -11.81 -9.69 -6.62
CA ASP A 86 -11.68 -11.14 -6.46
C ASP A 86 -11.03 -11.80 -7.68
N ASN A 87 -11.14 -11.18 -8.87
CA ASN A 87 -10.55 -11.67 -10.11
C ASN A 87 -9.06 -11.30 -10.28
N ILE A 88 -8.47 -10.54 -9.36
CA ILE A 88 -7.06 -10.15 -9.42
C ILE A 88 -6.21 -11.19 -8.68
N GLU A 89 -5.21 -11.74 -9.37
CA GLU A 89 -4.20 -12.58 -8.73
C GLU A 89 -3.08 -11.74 -8.11
N LEU A 90 -2.89 -11.89 -6.80
CA LEU A 90 -1.77 -11.29 -6.09
C LEU A 90 -0.55 -12.23 -6.16
N VAL A 91 0.30 -12.03 -7.16
CA VAL A 91 1.51 -12.86 -7.37
C VAL A 91 2.67 -12.38 -6.49
N SER A 92 2.93 -13.02 -5.35
CA SER A 92 4.10 -12.66 -4.52
C SER A 92 5.42 -13.04 -5.19
N GLU A 93 6.40 -12.14 -5.17
CA GLU A 93 7.79 -12.51 -5.48
C GLU A 93 8.37 -13.31 -4.30
N PRO A 94 9.29 -14.28 -4.55
CA PRO A 94 9.95 -15.02 -3.48
C PRO A 94 10.64 -14.05 -2.50
N GLY A 95 10.22 -14.03 -1.23
CA GLY A 95 10.77 -13.15 -0.19
C GLY A 95 9.91 -11.93 0.19
N GLN A 96 8.79 -11.69 -0.49
CA GLN A 96 7.75 -10.80 0.01
C GLN A 96 6.71 -11.64 0.75
N GLY A 97 6.82 -11.66 2.08
CA GLY A 97 6.05 -12.53 2.97
C GLY A 97 4.55 -12.50 2.67
N ILE A 98 3.99 -13.69 2.45
CA ILE A 98 2.55 -13.91 2.51
C ILE A 98 2.23 -14.01 4.00
N VAL A 99 1.47 -13.06 4.53
CA VAL A 99 0.88 -13.17 5.87
C VAL A 99 -0.54 -13.70 5.66
N PHE A 100 -0.79 -14.90 6.16
CA PHE A 100 -2.12 -15.53 6.21
C PHE A 100 -2.89 -15.02 7.42
#